data_AF-A0A7C5Y0L4-F1
#
_entry.id   AF-A0A7C5Y0L4-F1
#
_cell.length_a   1.000
_cell.length_b   1.000
_cell.length_c   1.000
_cell.angle_alpha   90.00
_cell.angle_beta   90.00
_cell.angle_gamma   90.00
#
_symmetry.space_group_name_H-M   'P 1'
#
loop_
_entity.id
_entity.type
_entity.pdbx_description
1 polymer ?
#
loop_
_entity_poly.entity_id
_entity_poly.type
_entity_poly.pdbx_seq_one_letter_code
_entity_poly.pdbx_strand_id
1 'polypeptide(L)' 'MKLEYHSFMRDNRKLRIIRVDKPVNEVVIYDIDPKEKLETIKEWIENERLNGRECVVDFKDRVIVCARSSVPQSP' A
#
# COMPACT_ATOMS: atom_id res chain seq x y z
N MET A 1 -6.68 10.59 -1.68
CA MET A 1 -7.51 9.37 -1.51
C MET A 1 -7.11 8.78 -0.18
N LYS A 2 -8.03 8.25 0.62
CA LYS A 2 -7.70 7.59 1.87
C LYS A 2 -7.54 6.10 1.62
N LEU A 3 -6.34 5.58 1.87
CA LEU A 3 -6.01 4.16 1.82
C LEU A 3 -5.77 3.65 3.25
N GLU A 4 -6.40 2.54 3.62
CA GLU A 4 -6.21 1.88 4.91
C GLU A 4 -5.85 0.41 4.70
N TYR A 5 -4.94 -0.09 5.51
CA TYR A 5 -4.50 -1.48 5.51
C TYR A 5 -4.67 -2.09 6.90
N HIS A 6 -5.24 -3.28 6.95
CA HIS A 6 -5.34 -4.08 8.16
C HIS A 6 -5.08 -5.56 7.85
N SER A 7 -4.33 -6.24 8.72
CA SER A 7 -4.21 -7.70 8.66
C SER A 7 -4.50 -8.35 10.00
N PHE A 8 -5.00 -9.58 9.93
CA PHE A 8 -5.37 -10.37 11.10
C PHE A 8 -5.34 -11.87 10.76
N MET A 9 -5.30 -12.71 11.80
CA MET A 9 -5.38 -14.16 11.66
C MET A 9 -6.83 -14.63 11.81
N ARG A 10 -7.28 -15.51 10.92
CA ARG A 10 -8.57 -16.21 11.00
C ARG A 10 -8.41 -17.63 10.44
N ASP A 11 -8.86 -18.64 11.17
CA ASP A 11 -8.81 -20.05 10.76
C ASP A 11 -7.41 -20.48 10.26
N ASN A 12 -6.37 -20.08 11.01
CA ASN A 12 -4.95 -20.29 10.70
C ASN A 12 -4.49 -19.70 9.35
N ARG A 13 -5.21 -18.72 8.81
CA ARG A 13 -4.86 -17.97 7.60
C ARG A 13 -4.70 -16.49 7.93
N LYS A 14 -3.69 -15.86 7.33
CA LYS A 14 -3.53 -14.41 7.40
C LYS A 14 -4.44 -13.76 6.37
N LEU A 15 -5.42 -12.99 6.86
CA LEU A 15 -6.30 -12.18 6.02
C LEU A 15 -5.81 -10.74 6.00
N ARG A 16 -5.99 -10.08 4.87
CA ARG A 16 -5.63 -8.69 4.62
C ARG A 16 -6.84 -7.96 4.07
N ILE A 17 -7.15 -6.81 4.64
CA ILE A 17 -8.21 -5.92 4.19
C ILE A 17 -7.56 -4.61 3.78
N ILE A 18 -7.87 -4.20 2.56
CA ILE A 18 -7.48 -2.91 2.00
C ILE A 18 -8.78 -2.12 1.80
N ARG A 19 -8.88 -0.95 2.42
CA ARG A 19 -10.03 -0.06 2.28
C ARG A 19 -9.61 1.22 1.58
N VAL A 20 -10.45 1.66 0.66
CA VAL A 20 -10.28 2.88 -0.11
C VAL A 20 -11.59 3.66 -0.12
N ASP A 21 -11.50 4.97 0.03
CA ASP A 21 -12.65 5.88 0.05
C ASP A 21 -13.13 6.29 -1.36
N LYS A 22 -12.44 5.85 -2.41
CA LYS A 22 -12.74 6.13 -3.83
C LYS A 22 -12.59 4.86 -4.68
N PRO A 23 -13.25 4.78 -5.86
CA PRO A 23 -13.05 3.67 -6.80
C PRO A 23 -11.59 3.56 -7.25
N VAL A 24 -11.05 2.34 -7.24
CA VAL A 24 -9.67 2.03 -7.64
C VAL A 24 -9.64 1.11 -8.84
N ASN A 25 -8.67 1.33 -9.72
CA ASN A 25 -8.42 0.48 -10.89
C ASN A 25 -7.30 -0.54 -10.64
N GLU A 26 -6.46 -0.29 -9.65
CA GLU A 26 -5.29 -1.10 -9.34
C GLU A 26 -4.96 -1.05 -7.85
N VAL A 27 -4.57 -2.21 -7.31
CA VAL A 27 -3.99 -2.36 -5.98
C VAL A 27 -2.75 -3.25 -6.10
N VAL A 28 -1.63 -2.79 -5.56
CA VAL A 28 -0.35 -3.51 -5.56
C VAL A 28 0.13 -3.67 -4.12
N ILE A 29 0.63 -4.87 -3.81
CA ILE A 29 1.23 -5.18 -2.51
C ILE A 29 2.67 -5.59 -2.78
N TYR A 30 3.61 -4.93 -2.11
CA TYR A 30 5.03 -5.24 -2.15
C TYR A 30 5.44 -5.84 -0.80
N ASP A 31 6.09 -7.00 -0.82
CA ASP A 31 6.75 -7.54 0.38
C ASP A 31 8.09 -6.81 0.60
N ILE A 32 8.39 -6.49 1.86
CA ILE A 32 9.61 -5.80 2.27
C ILE A 32 10.61 -6.82 2.80
N ASP A 33 11.80 -6.89 2.20
CA ASP A 33 12.90 -7.67 2.75
C ASP A 33 13.30 -7.11 4.13
N PRO A 34 13.45 -7.95 5.17
CA PRO A 34 13.86 -7.48 6.50
C PRO A 34 15.22 -6.75 6.55
N LYS A 35 16.07 -6.95 5.53
CA LYS A 35 17.37 -6.29 5.38
C LYS A 35 17.28 -4.95 4.64
N GLU A 36 16.11 -4.63 4.09
CA GLU A 36 15.89 -3.39 3.34
C GLU A 36 16.03 -2.18 4.27
N LYS A 37 16.67 -1.12 3.77
CA LYS A 37 16.87 0.10 4.55
C LYS A 37 15.61 0.95 4.56
N LEU A 38 15.35 1.63 5.67
CA LEU A 38 14.16 2.47 5.82
C LEU A 38 14.14 3.62 4.79
N GLU A 39 15.31 4.16 4.46
CA GLU A 39 15.47 5.22 3.45
C GLU A 39 15.03 4.73 2.07
N THR A 40 15.43 3.52 1.68
CA THR A 40 15.04 2.89 0.41
C THR A 40 13.53 2.67 0.33
N ILE A 41 12.89 2.23 1.43
CA ILE A 41 11.43 2.07 1.51
C ILE A 41 10.71 3.41 1.31
N LYS A 42 11.23 4.50 1.92
CA LYS A 42 10.65 5.84 1.76
C LYS A 42 10.75 6.32 0.31
N GLU A 43 11.89 6.12 -0.33
CA GLU A 43 12.09 6.46 -1.75
C GLU A 43 11.12 5.69 -2.66
N TRP A 44 10.90 4.40 -2.40
CA TRP A 44 9.92 3.61 -3.16
C TRP A 44 8.51 4.17 -3.01
N ILE A 45 8.07 4.48 -1.79
CA ILE A 45 6.75 5.06 -1.52
C ILE A 45 6.59 6.40 -2.25
N GLU A 46 7.63 7.24 -2.25
CA GLU A 46 7.59 8.54 -2.91
C GLU A 46 7.54 8.42 -4.44
N ASN A 47 8.31 7.50 -5.03
CA ASN A 47 8.23 7.20 -6.46
C ASN A 47 6.84 6.68 -6.87
N GLU A 48 6.25 5.81 -6.07
CA GLU A 48 4.89 5.31 -6.29
C GLU A 48 3.85 6.43 -6.22
N ARG A 49 4.02 7.38 -5.29
CA ARG A 49 3.18 8.59 -5.20
C ARG A 49 3.31 9.50 -6.41
N LEU A 50 4.52 9.71 -6.91
CA LEU A 50 4.76 10.45 -8.16
C LEU A 50 4.11 9.76 -9.37
N ASN A 51 3.98 8.42 -9.33
CA ASN A 51 3.23 7.63 -10.31
C ASN A 51 1.70 7.62 -10.07
N GLY A 52 1.20 8.51 -9.21
CA GLY A 52 -0.23 8.72 -8.96
C GLY A 52 -0.89 7.67 -8.07
N ARG A 53 -0.11 6.91 -7.30
CA ARG A 53 -0.63 5.94 -6.32
C ARG A 53 -0.65 6.55 -4.91
N GLU A 54 -1.62 6.17 -4.10
CA GLU A 54 -1.56 6.37 -2.64
C GLU A 54 -0.96 5.12 -2.02
N CYS A 55 -0.07 5.26 -1.04
CA CYS A 55 0.61 4.12 -0.43
C CYS A 55 0.59 4.18 1.09
N VAL A 56 0.46 3.01 1.72
CA VAL A 56 0.57 2.77 3.16
C VAL A 56 1.60 1.68 3.40
N VAL A 57 2.43 1.85 4.44
CA VAL A 57 3.40 0.84 4.87
C VAL A 57 2.97 0.24 6.20
N ASP A 58 3.06 -1.09 6.31
CA ASP A 58 2.91 -1.82 7.56
C ASP A 58 4.20 -2.60 7.84
N PHE A 59 5.03 -2.08 8.74
CA PHE A 59 6.31 -2.71 9.10
C PHE A 59 6.16 -4.00 9.92
N LYS A 60 5.00 -4.22 10.56
CA LYS A 60 4.72 -5.45 11.30
C LYS A 60 4.40 -6.59 10.33
N ASP A 61 3.64 -6.31 9.28
CA ASP A 61 3.40 -7.25 8.17
C ASP A 61 4.56 -7.28 7.17
N ARG A 62 5.42 -6.25 7.19
CA ARG A 62 6.50 -6.01 6.23
C ARG A 62 5.98 -5.91 4.80
N VAL A 63 4.97 -5.07 4.61
CA VAL A 63 4.42 -4.81 3.27
C VAL A 63 4.22 -3.33 3.01
N ILE A 64 4.30 -2.95 1.73
CA ILE A 64 3.82 -1.67 1.21
C ILE A 64 2.57 -1.98 0.38
N VAL A 65 1.47 -1.29 0.66
CA VAL A 65 0.24 -1.38 -0.13
C VAL A 65 0.06 -0.06 -0.85
N CYS A 66 -0.05 -0.12 -2.17
CA CYS A 66 -0.29 1.03 -3.02
C CYS A 66 -1.57 0.83 -3.84
N ALA A 67 -2.34 1.91 -4.04
CA ALA A 67 -3.56 1.88 -4.84
C ALA A 67 -3.65 3.09 -5.76
N ARG A 68 -4.18 2.89 -6.97
CA ARG A 68 -4.43 3.97 -7.93
C ARG A 68 -5.93 4.24 -8.03
N SER A 69 -6.31 5.51 -7.95
CA SER A 69 -7.69 5.96 -8.15
C SER A 69 -8.09 5.79 -9.62
N SER A 70 -9.33 5.33 -9.86
CA SER A 70 -9.92 5.33 -11.21
C SER A 70 -10.36 6.71 -11.66
N VAL A 71 -10.55 7.63 -10.71
CA VAL A 71 -10.93 9.02 -10.99
C VAL A 71 -9.66 9.81 -11.35
N PRO A 72 -9.63 10.52 -12.50
CA PRO A 72 -8.54 11.42 -12.84
C PRO A 72 -8.31 12.41 -11.71
N GLN A 73 -7.05 12.59 -11.30
CA GLN A 73 -6.73 13.69 -10.40
C GLN A 73 -6.80 14.98 -11.22
N SER A 74 -7.72 15.87 -10.86
CA SER A 74 -7.73 17.22 -11.43
C SER A 74 -6.39 17.89 -11.12
N PRO A 75 -5.83 18.65 -12.07
CA PRO A 75 -4.55 19.34 -11.90
C PRO A 75 -4.57 20.35 -10.75
#